data_AF-A0A6B3FIN8-F1
#
_entry.id   AF-A0A6B3FIN8-F1
#
_cell.length_a   1.000
_cell.length_b   1.000
_cell.length_c   1.000
_cell.angle_alpha   90.00
_cell.angle_beta   90.00
_cell.angle_gamma   90.00
#
_symmetry.space_group_name_H-M   'P 1'
#
loop_
_entity.id
_entity.type
_entity.pdbx_description
1 polymer ?
#
loop_
_entity_poly.entity_id
_entity_poly.type
_entity_poly.pdbx_seq_one_letter_code
_entity_poly.pdbx_strand_id
1 'polypeptide(L)' 'WHDPRKRQCTLASLTTLTYRGDHLVSVGYSEPALDLVPPHLRAGAKPAKAGGTQQGKAFGA' A
#
# COMPACT_ATOMS: atom_id res chain seq x y z
N TRP A 1 -14.48 -12.37 7.79
CA TRP A 1 -14.73 -11.74 6.49
C TRP A 1 -13.52 -10.90 6.12
N HIS A 2 -12.93 -11.16 4.95
CA HIS A 2 -11.85 -10.35 4.39
C HIS A 2 -12.45 -9.00 4.01
N ASP A 3 -12.06 -7.91 4.68
CA ASP A 3 -12.54 -6.57 4.34
C ASP A 3 -11.41 -5.75 3.70
N PRO A 4 -11.31 -5.72 2.36
CA PRO A 4 -10.35 -4.90 1.62
C PRO A 4 -10.42 -3.40 1.96
N ARG A 5 -11.51 -2.91 2.57
CA ARG A 5 -11.75 -1.47 2.78
C ARG A 5 -10.95 -0.86 3.93
N LYS A 6 -10.35 -1.69 4.81
CA LYS A 6 -9.55 -1.22 5.96
C LYS A 6 -8.04 -1.24 5.73
N ARG A 7 -7.57 -1.69 4.56
CA ARG A 7 -6.16 -1.70 4.20
C ARG A 7 -5.90 -0.69 3.10
N GLN A 8 -5.05 0.29 3.40
CA GLN A 8 -4.60 1.27 2.42
C GLN A 8 -3.32 0.75 1.78
N CYS A 9 -3.34 0.59 0.46
CA CYS A 9 -2.10 0.44 -0.28
C CYS A 9 -1.41 1.80 -0.35
N THR A 10 -0.09 1.81 -0.25
CA THR A 10 0.70 3.02 -0.36
C THR A 10 1.11 3.30 -1.81
N LEU A 11 1.48 2.25 -2.56
CA LEU A 11 1.90 2.39 -3.96
C LEU A 11 1.24 1.36 -4.88
N ALA A 12 1.32 0.08 -4.53
CA ALA A 12 0.71 -0.99 -5.31
C ALA A 12 0.26 -2.13 -4.37
N SER A 13 -0.86 -2.77 -4.70
CA SER A 13 -1.38 -3.92 -3.95
C SER A 13 -1.77 -5.07 -4.86
N LEU A 14 -1.53 -6.29 -4.39
CA LEU A 14 -2.01 -7.52 -5.00
C LEU A 14 -3.06 -8.16 -4.08
N THR A 15 -4.20 -8.53 -4.68
CA THR A 15 -5.21 -9.36 -4.02
C THR A 15 -5.23 -10.73 -4.69
N THR A 16 -4.99 -11.77 -3.91
CA THR A 16 -4.96 -13.15 -4.40
C THR A 16 -6.22 -13.88 -3.96
N LEU A 17 -6.90 -14.53 -4.90
CA LEU A 17 -8.05 -15.39 -4.62
C LEU A 17 -7.62 -16.84 -4.89
N THR A 18 -7.68 -17.70 -3.88
CA THR A 18 -7.32 -19.12 -4.01
C THR A 18 -8.59 -19.96 -3.99
N TYR A 19 -8.75 -20.78 -5.01
CA TYR A 19 -9.90 -21.67 -5.16
C TYR A 19 -9.48 -23.14 -5.04
N ARG A 20 -10.39 -23.98 -4.55
CA ARG A 20 -10.30 -25.44 -4.64
C ARG A 20 -11.54 -25.95 -5.38
N GLY A 21 -11.37 -26.26 -6.65
CA GLY A 21 -12.51 -26.41 -7.57
C GLY A 21 -13.24 -25.08 -7.67
N ASP A 22 -14.55 -25.10 -7.45
CA ASP A 22 -15.41 -23.92 -7.59
C ASP A 22 -15.55 -23.11 -6.29
N HIS A 23 -14.90 -23.56 -5.22
CA HIS A 23 -14.97 -22.94 -3.90
C HIS A 23 -13.79 -22.02 -3.64
N LEU A 24 -14.07 -20.75 -3.32
CA LEU A 24 -13.06 -19.81 -2.81
C LEU A 24 -12.66 -20.21 -1.38
N VAL A 25 -11.38 -20.57 -1.19
CA VAL A 25 -10.86 -21.06 0.10
C VAL A 25 -10.00 -20.03 0.84
N SER A 26 -9.38 -19.09 0.13
CA SER A 26 -8.66 -17.99 0.78
C SER A 26 -8.59 -16.73 -0.07
N VAL A 27 -8.46 -15.60 0.61
CA VAL A 27 -8.15 -14.30 0.02
C VAL A 27 -6.89 -13.79 0.70
N GLY A 28 -5.89 -13.42 -0.09
CA GLY A 28 -4.62 -12.86 0.36
C GLY A 28 -4.44 -11.43 -0.10
N TYR A 29 -3.67 -10.64 0.65
CA TYR A 29 -3.34 -9.25 0.32
C TYR A 29 -1.86 -9.00 0.56
N SER A 30 -1.18 -8.33 -0.38
CA SER A 30 0.23 -7.94 -0.24
C SER A 30 0.54 -6.62 -0.94
N GLU A 31 1.56 -5.91 -0.45
CA GLU A 31 2.09 -4.68 -1.04
C GLU A 31 3.54 -4.90 -1.53
N PRO A 32 3.74 -5.36 -2.78
CA PRO A 32 5.06 -5.80 -3.24
C PRO A 32 6.07 -4.65 -3.40
N ALA A 33 5.60 -3.41 -3.57
CA ALA A 33 6.45 -2.25 -3.84
C ALA A 33 6.67 -1.35 -2.60
N LEU A 34 6.37 -1.85 -1.39
CA LEU A 34 6.44 -1.07 -0.15
C LEU A 34 7.86 -0.59 0.18
N ASP A 35 8.88 -1.36 -0.22
CA ASP A 35 10.29 -1.05 -0.05
C ASP A 35 10.73 0.16 -0.87
N LEU A 36 10.12 0.38 -2.04
CA LEU A 36 10.33 1.55 -2.89
C LEU A 36 9.70 2.83 -2.31
N VAL A 37 8.79 2.70 -1.35
CA VAL A 37 8.09 3.84 -0.76
C VAL A 37 8.96 4.49 0.34
N PRO A 38 9.25 5.80 0.23
CA PRO A 38 9.91 6.56 1.28
C PRO A 38 9.18 6.42 2.63
N PRO A 39 9.89 6.21 3.76
CA PRO A 39 9.25 5.90 5.04
C PRO A 39 8.19 6.90 5.52
N HIS A 40 8.35 8.18 5.20
CA HIS A 40 7.42 9.25 5.57
C HIS A 40 6.16 9.31 4.70
N LEU A 41 6.11 8.56 3.59
CA LEU A 41 4.96 8.44 2.70
C LEU A 41 4.24 7.09 2.88
N ARG A 42 4.76 6.18 3.72
CA ARG A 42 4.13 4.88 4.01
C ARG A 42 2.74 5.06 4.63
N ALA A 43 1.80 4.17 4.30
CA ALA A 43 0.49 4.17 4.93
C ALA A 43 0.63 4.13 6.47
N GLY A 44 0.00 5.09 7.16
CA GLY A 44 0.11 5.25 8.62
C GLY A 44 1.33 6.05 9.11
N ALA A 45 2.16 6.59 8.22
CA ALA A 45 3.22 7.53 8.58
C ALA A 45 2.62 8.79 9.22
N LYS A 46 3.26 9.26 10.30
CA LYS A 46 2.89 10.54 10.92
C LYS A 46 3.32 11.67 9.99
N PRO A 47 2.49 12.71 9.79
CA PRO A 47 2.90 13.87 9.00
C PRO A 47 4.16 14.49 9.64
N ALA A 48 5.19 14.72 8.82
CA ALA A 48 6.38 15.43 9.26
C ALA A 48 5.96 16.83 9.71
N LYS A 49 6.40 17.26 10.90
CA LYS A 49 6.20 18.65 11.37
C LYS A 49 6.75 19.59 10.29
N ALA A 50 5.90 20.51 9.81
CA ALA A 50 6.30 21.53 8.85
C ALA A 50 7.39 22.41 9.46
N GLY A 51 8.64 22.18 9.07
CA GLY A 51 9.80 22.93 9.50
C GLY A 51 10.94 22.72 8.52
N GLY A 52 11.09 23.64 7.56
CA GLY A 52 12.22 23.71 6.64
C GLY A 52 11.89 23.30 5.20
N THR A 53 12.03 24.27 4.29
CA THR A 53 12.02 24.21 2.81
C THR A 53 12.07 22.80 2.18
N GLN A 54 10.93 22.34 1.67
CA GLN A 54 10.82 21.16 0.82
C GLN A 54 10.90 21.60 -0.66
N GLN A 55 12.07 21.44 -1.28
CA GLN A 55 12.20 21.56 -2.73
C GLN A 55 11.61 20.30 -3.36
N GLY A 56 10.37 20.40 -3.84
CA GLY A 56 9.68 19.31 -4.52
C GLY A 56 10.40 18.91 -5.80
N LYS A 57 10.99 17.72 -5.82
CA LYS A 57 11.30 17.01 -7.07
C LYS A 57 10.10 16.10 -7.36
N ALA A 58 9.24 16.57 -8.26
CA ALA A 58 8.20 15.75 -8.84
C ALA A 58 8.83 14.59 -9.62
N PHE A 59 8.34 13.37 -9.42
CA PHE A 59 8.60 12.24 -10.31
C PHE A 59 7.34 12.04 -11.14
N GLY A 60 7.40 12.39 -12.43
CA GLY A 60 6.29 12.21 -13.36
C GLY A 60 6.70 12.47 -14.81
N ALA A 61 6.68 11.39 -15.59
CA ALA A 61 6.77 11.23 -17.05
C ALA A 61 7.95 11.87 -17.81
#